data_AF-A0A2Y9MC13-F1
#
_entry.id   AF-A0A2Y9MC13-F1
#
_cell.length_a   1.000
_cell.length_b   1.000
_cell.length_c   1.000
_cell.angle_alpha   90.00
_cell.angle_beta   90.00
_cell.angle_gamma   90.00
#
_symmetry.space_group_name_H-M   'P 1'
#
loop_
_entity.id
_entity.type
_entity.pdbx_description
1 polymer ?
#
loop_
_entity_poly.entity_id
_entity_poly.type
_entity_poly.pdbx_seq_one_letter_code
_entity_poly.pdbx_strand_id
1 'polypeptide(L)'
;MAFPHRPDAPELPDFSMLKRLARDQLIYLLEQLPGKKDLFIEADLMSPLDRIANVSILKQHEVDKLYKVENKPAFSSSEQLCFLVRPRIKNMRYIANLVNADKMAGRTRKYKVIFSPQKFYACEMVLEEEGIYGDVSCDEWAFSLLPLDVDLLSMELPEFFRDYFLEGDQCWINTVAQALHLLSTLYGPFPNCYGIGRCAKMSHELWRKLEEEEDGETKGRRPEIGHVFLLDRDVDFVTALCSQVVYEGLVDDTFRVKCGSVDFGPEVTSSDKSLKVLLNAEDKVFNEIRNEHFSNVFGFLSQKARNLQAQYDRRRGMDIKQMKNFVSQELKGLKQEHRLLSLHIGACESIMKKKTKQDFQELIKTEHALLEGFSIRESTNYIEEHIDRQVSPIESLRLMCLLSITENGLIPKDYRSLKTQYLQSYGPEHLLTFSNLRRAGLLTEQAPGDTLTAVESKVSKLVTDKAAGKITDAFSSLAKRSNFRAISKKLNLIPRVDGEYDLKVPRDMAYVFSGAYVPLSCRIIEQVLERQSWQGLDEVVRLLNCSELAFTDMTKEDKASSESLRLILVVFLGGCTFSEISALRFLGREKGYRFIFLTTAVTNSVRLMEAMSEVKA
;
A
#
# COMPACT_ATOMS: atom_id res chain seq x y z
N MET A 1 -4.85 23.57 10.61
CA MET A 1 -6.15 23.49 11.29
C MET A 1 -6.81 22.24 10.77
N ALA A 2 -7.30 21.34 11.62
CA ALA A 2 -8.10 20.21 11.14
C ALA A 2 -9.41 20.77 10.60
N PHE A 3 -9.59 20.73 9.27
CA PHE A 3 -10.87 21.11 8.67
C PHE A 3 -11.93 20.13 9.19
N PRO A 4 -13.02 20.62 9.82
CA PRO A 4 -14.01 19.76 10.43
C PRO A 4 -14.62 18.83 9.37
N HIS A 5 -14.83 17.56 9.73
CA HIS A 5 -15.61 16.63 8.91
C HIS A 5 -16.92 17.29 8.48
N ARG A 6 -17.23 17.24 7.18
CA ARG A 6 -18.51 17.68 6.65
C ARG A 6 -19.64 16.91 7.37
N PRO A 7 -20.56 17.57 8.10
CA PRO A 7 -21.56 16.89 8.93
C PRO A 7 -22.52 15.98 8.14
N ASP A 8 -22.61 16.20 6.83
CA ASP A 8 -23.47 15.51 5.87
C ASP A 8 -22.80 14.29 5.20
N ALA A 9 -21.53 13.99 5.52
CA ALA A 9 -20.84 12.84 4.98
C ALA A 9 -21.43 11.53 5.55
N PRO A 10 -21.65 10.50 4.71
CA PRO A 10 -22.26 9.24 5.16
C PRO A 10 -21.41 8.55 6.24
N GLU A 11 -22.07 7.80 7.13
CA GLU A 11 -21.37 6.94 8.09
C GLU A 11 -20.71 5.75 7.37
N LEU A 12 -19.59 5.27 7.91
CA LEU A 12 -18.90 4.11 7.35
C LEU A 12 -19.56 2.81 7.86
N PRO A 13 -19.62 1.74 7.05
CA PRO A 13 -20.03 0.43 7.52
C PRO A 13 -19.15 -0.08 8.66
N ASP A 14 -19.72 -0.89 9.56
CA ASP A 14 -18.95 -1.52 10.63
C ASP A 14 -18.19 -2.74 10.13
N PHE A 15 -16.86 -2.61 10.01
CA PHE A 15 -15.95 -3.69 9.63
C PHE A 15 -15.51 -4.59 10.79
N SER A 16 -15.99 -4.37 12.02
CA SER A 16 -15.63 -5.20 13.18
C SER A 16 -16.04 -6.67 13.02
N MET A 17 -17.10 -6.94 12.26
CA MET A 17 -17.58 -8.29 11.95
C MET A 17 -16.55 -9.13 11.21
N LEU A 18 -15.73 -8.52 10.33
CA LEU A 18 -14.67 -9.23 9.60
C LEU A 18 -13.64 -9.84 10.55
N LYS A 19 -13.24 -9.10 11.58
CA LYS A 19 -12.30 -9.62 12.61
C LYS A 19 -12.92 -10.76 13.40
N ARG A 20 -14.21 -10.66 13.72
CA ARG A 20 -14.93 -11.71 14.43
C ARG A 20 -15.03 -12.98 13.59
N LEU A 21 -15.45 -12.89 12.33
CA LEU A 21 -15.52 -14.04 11.43
C LEU A 21 -14.17 -14.73 11.28
N ALA A 22 -13.10 -13.96 11.03
CA ALA A 22 -11.75 -14.50 10.95
C ALA A 22 -11.32 -15.20 12.24
N ARG A 23 -11.58 -14.59 13.40
CA ARG A 23 -11.26 -15.18 14.71
C ARG A 23 -12.04 -16.46 14.96
N ASP A 24 -13.34 -16.45 14.73
CA ASP A 24 -14.22 -17.58 15.01
C ASP A 24 -13.87 -18.76 14.08
N GLN A 25 -13.51 -18.51 12.82
CA GLN A 25 -12.99 -19.54 11.91
C GLN A 25 -11.63 -20.10 12.39
N LEU A 26 -10.70 -19.25 12.84
CA LEU A 26 -9.41 -19.71 13.36
C LEU A 26 -9.60 -20.60 14.59
N ILE A 27 -10.49 -20.20 15.51
CA ILE A 27 -10.82 -20.99 16.70
C ILE A 27 -11.35 -22.36 16.30
N TYR A 28 -12.32 -22.40 15.37
CA TYR A 28 -12.87 -23.65 14.85
C TYR A 28 -11.76 -24.57 14.29
N LEU A 29 -10.83 -24.04 13.50
CA LEU A 29 -9.73 -24.81 12.93
C LEU A 29 -8.76 -25.34 14.00
N LEU A 30 -8.50 -24.57 15.06
CA LEU A 30 -7.68 -25.00 16.19
C LEU A 30 -8.38 -26.11 16.99
N GLU A 31 -9.70 -26.04 17.16
CA GLU A 31 -10.50 -27.01 17.91
C GLU A 31 -10.70 -28.34 17.17
N GLN A 32 -10.62 -28.35 15.83
CA GLN A 32 -10.56 -29.58 15.03
C GLN A 32 -9.31 -30.46 15.34
N LEU A 33 -8.28 -29.91 15.98
CA LEU A 33 -7.16 -30.67 16.54
C LEU A 33 -7.27 -30.68 18.08
N PRO A 34 -8.08 -31.54 18.70
CA PRO A 34 -8.36 -31.47 20.14
C PRO A 34 -7.17 -31.92 20.99
N GLY A 35 -6.96 -31.24 22.11
CA GLY A 35 -5.84 -31.44 23.04
C GLY A 35 -4.79 -30.34 22.94
N LYS A 36 -3.80 -30.40 23.84
CA LYS A 36 -2.68 -29.45 23.86
C LYS A 36 -1.85 -29.56 22.58
N LYS A 37 -1.61 -28.42 21.95
CA LYS A 37 -0.81 -28.28 20.72
C LYS A 37 0.18 -27.13 20.80
N ASP A 38 1.27 -27.25 20.07
CA ASP A 38 2.19 -26.14 19.82
C ASP A 38 1.89 -25.55 18.45
N LEU A 39 1.84 -24.22 18.36
CA LEU A 39 1.50 -23.49 17.15
C LEU A 39 2.74 -22.81 16.55
N PHE A 40 3.04 -23.16 15.31
CA PHE A 40 4.11 -22.61 14.50
C PHE A 40 3.53 -21.59 13.52
N ILE A 41 4.03 -20.36 13.54
CA ILE A 41 3.47 -19.25 12.77
C ILE A 41 4.54 -18.70 11.83
N GLU A 42 4.21 -18.55 10.55
CA GLU A 42 5.07 -17.84 9.61
C GLU A 42 5.20 -16.35 9.99
N ALA A 43 6.41 -15.79 9.85
CA ALA A 43 6.74 -14.41 10.27
C ALA A 43 5.79 -13.34 9.69
N ASP A 44 5.31 -13.53 8.46
CA ASP A 44 4.41 -12.60 7.79
C ASP A 44 2.99 -12.62 8.38
N LEU A 45 2.58 -13.75 8.99
CA LEU A 45 1.27 -13.94 9.61
C LEU A 45 1.23 -13.55 11.10
N MET A 46 2.38 -13.36 11.75
CA MET A 46 2.42 -13.00 13.17
C MET A 46 1.70 -11.68 13.47
N SER A 47 1.97 -10.63 12.69
CA SER A 47 1.36 -9.31 12.89
C SER A 47 -0.14 -9.28 12.53
N PRO A 48 -0.59 -9.88 11.40
CA PRO A 48 -2.02 -10.05 11.13
C PRO A 48 -2.74 -10.86 12.23
N LEU A 49 -2.13 -11.95 12.71
CA LEU A 49 -2.73 -12.77 13.77
C LEU A 49 -2.93 -12.00 15.07
N ASP A 50 -1.95 -11.19 15.49
CA ASP A 50 -2.03 -10.34 16.69
C ASP A 50 -3.23 -9.35 16.63
N ARG A 51 -3.66 -8.97 15.42
CA ARG A 51 -4.87 -8.13 15.22
C ARG A 51 -6.18 -8.89 15.34
N ILE A 52 -6.16 -10.23 15.28
CA ILE A 52 -7.36 -11.09 15.26
C ILE A 52 -7.48 -11.90 16.57
N ALA A 53 -6.41 -12.57 16.98
CA ALA A 53 -6.37 -13.44 18.16
C ALA A 53 -5.04 -13.27 18.89
N ASN A 54 -5.09 -12.62 20.05
CA ASN A 54 -3.91 -12.47 20.91
C ASN A 54 -3.54 -13.81 21.57
N VAL A 55 -2.36 -13.85 22.20
CA VAL A 55 -1.83 -15.06 22.88
C VAL A 55 -2.81 -15.61 23.93
N SER A 56 -3.57 -14.75 24.61
CA SER A 56 -4.55 -15.19 25.60
C SER A 56 -5.70 -15.99 24.97
N ILE A 57 -6.21 -15.55 23.82
CA ILE A 57 -7.23 -16.27 23.05
C ILE A 57 -6.67 -17.61 22.56
N LEU A 58 -5.47 -17.62 21.97
CA LEU A 58 -4.86 -18.86 21.47
C LEU A 58 -4.69 -19.90 22.59
N LYS A 59 -4.25 -19.46 23.78
CA LYS A 59 -4.12 -20.33 24.96
C LYS A 59 -5.45 -20.90 25.47
N GLN A 60 -6.57 -20.19 25.27
CA GLN A 60 -7.90 -20.71 25.63
C GLN A 60 -8.29 -21.92 24.76
N HIS A 61 -7.76 -22.02 23.54
CA HIS A 61 -8.01 -23.14 22.61
C HIS A 61 -6.85 -24.12 22.54
N GLU A 62 -6.22 -24.36 23.70
CA GLU A 62 -5.20 -25.38 23.96
C GLU A 62 -3.86 -25.21 23.20
N VAL A 63 -3.54 -24.00 22.77
CA VAL A 63 -2.18 -23.66 22.28
C VAL A 63 -1.26 -23.43 23.48
N ASP A 64 -0.26 -24.29 23.69
CA ASP A 64 0.68 -24.18 24.81
C ASP A 64 1.83 -23.20 24.49
N LYS A 65 2.59 -23.49 23.42
CA LYS A 65 3.70 -22.66 22.96
C LYS A 65 3.52 -22.16 21.54
N LEU A 66 4.12 -21.00 21.29
CA LEU A 66 4.16 -20.34 20.00
C LEU A 66 5.59 -20.37 19.48
N TYR A 67 5.74 -20.84 18.24
CA TYR A 67 7.01 -20.90 17.53
C TYR A 67 6.90 -20.07 16.26
N LYS A 68 8.02 -19.47 15.86
CA LYS A 68 8.13 -18.84 14.56
C LYS A 68 8.67 -19.87 13.57
N VAL A 69 8.07 -19.96 12.38
CA VAL A 69 8.61 -20.78 11.28
C VAL A 69 9.85 -20.06 10.76
N GLU A 70 11.01 -20.71 10.91
CA GLU A 70 12.32 -20.22 10.48
C GLU A 70 13.07 -21.33 9.75
N ASN A 71 14.19 -21.01 9.09
CA ASN A 71 14.96 -22.02 8.35
C ASN A 71 15.52 -23.14 9.25
N LYS A 72 15.66 -22.89 10.56
CA LYS A 72 16.09 -23.89 11.53
C LYS A 72 14.86 -24.48 12.23
N PRO A 73 14.69 -25.82 12.28
CA PRO A 73 13.58 -26.44 12.98
C PRO A 73 13.61 -26.07 14.47
N ALA A 74 12.48 -25.60 15.00
CA ALA A 74 12.34 -25.40 16.43
C ALA A 74 11.98 -26.72 17.11
N PHE A 75 12.59 -27.00 18.25
CA PHE A 75 12.29 -28.22 19.01
C PHE A 75 11.03 -28.01 19.85
N SER A 76 9.98 -28.75 19.51
CA SER A 76 8.76 -28.87 20.31
C SER A 76 8.71 -30.23 21.00
N SER A 77 8.30 -30.23 22.27
CA SER A 77 8.01 -31.42 23.05
C SER A 77 6.54 -31.85 22.97
N SER A 78 5.70 -31.13 22.21
CA SER A 78 4.28 -31.43 22.06
C SER A 78 4.06 -32.65 21.15
N GLU A 79 3.04 -33.44 21.47
CA GLU A 79 2.55 -34.55 20.62
C GLU A 79 1.69 -34.05 19.45
N GLN A 80 1.33 -32.77 19.45
CA GLN A 80 0.53 -32.13 18.41
C GLN A 80 1.18 -30.83 17.95
N LEU A 81 1.45 -30.73 16.65
CA LEU A 81 2.03 -29.55 16.02
C LEU A 81 1.05 -28.98 15.00
N CYS A 82 0.72 -27.70 15.15
CA CYS A 82 -0.12 -26.96 14.23
C CYS A 82 0.73 -25.89 13.54
N PHE A 83 0.64 -25.76 12.22
CA PHE A 83 1.38 -24.81 11.41
C PHE A 83 0.41 -23.83 10.76
N LEU A 84 0.54 -22.54 11.05
CA LEU A 84 -0.17 -21.46 10.40
C LEU A 84 0.76 -20.76 9.41
N VAL A 85 0.57 -21.00 8.11
CA VAL A 85 1.53 -20.64 7.07
C VAL A 85 0.85 -20.12 5.80
N ARG A 86 1.57 -19.30 5.02
CA ARG A 86 1.22 -19.02 3.62
C ARG A 86 1.48 -20.26 2.77
N PRO A 87 0.76 -20.45 1.65
CA PRO A 87 0.91 -21.61 0.75
C PRO A 87 2.21 -21.51 -0.10
N ARG A 88 3.36 -21.59 0.57
CA ARG A 88 4.69 -21.49 -0.07
C ARG A 88 5.38 -22.85 -0.03
N ILE A 89 6.00 -23.25 -1.15
CA ILE A 89 6.77 -24.52 -1.26
C ILE A 89 7.83 -24.63 -0.15
N LYS A 90 8.50 -23.53 0.19
CA LYS A 90 9.51 -23.48 1.27
C LYS A 90 8.95 -23.94 2.62
N ASN A 91 7.69 -23.60 2.91
CA ASN A 91 7.03 -23.95 4.16
C ASN A 91 6.70 -25.44 4.18
N MET A 92 6.26 -26.00 3.04
CA MET A 92 5.98 -27.43 2.94
C MET A 92 7.25 -28.27 3.12
N ARG A 93 8.37 -27.86 2.50
CA ARG A 93 9.67 -28.50 2.72
C ARG A 93 10.14 -28.41 4.17
N TYR A 94 9.93 -27.27 4.84
CA TYR A 94 10.23 -27.14 6.27
C TYR A 94 9.44 -28.14 7.12
N ILE A 95 8.13 -28.25 6.87
CA ILE A 95 7.24 -29.17 7.59
C ILE A 95 7.62 -30.62 7.30
N ALA A 96 7.87 -30.96 6.04
CA ALA A 96 8.35 -32.28 5.61
C ALA A 96 9.62 -32.71 6.34
N ASN A 97 10.61 -31.83 6.42
CA ASN A 97 11.85 -32.11 7.15
C ASN A 97 11.60 -32.42 8.63
N LEU A 98 10.65 -31.72 9.27
CA LEU A 98 10.31 -31.95 10.67
C LEU A 98 9.60 -33.30 10.86
N VAL A 99 8.59 -33.59 10.04
CA VAL A 99 7.84 -34.85 10.07
C VAL A 99 8.75 -36.04 9.80
N ASN A 100 9.61 -35.95 8.78
CA ASN A 100 10.56 -37.01 8.44
C ASN A 100 11.62 -37.20 9.53
N ALA A 101 12.08 -36.13 10.20
CA ALA A 101 12.96 -36.25 11.36
C ALA A 101 12.29 -36.97 12.54
N ASP A 102 11.01 -36.71 12.79
CA ASP A 102 10.23 -37.41 13.80
C ASP A 102 10.07 -38.90 13.46
N LYS A 103 9.73 -39.23 12.20
CA LYS A 103 9.67 -40.62 11.72
C LYS A 103 10.99 -41.36 11.90
N MET A 104 12.12 -40.75 11.52
CA MET A 104 13.45 -41.33 11.71
C MET A 104 13.79 -41.55 13.19
N ALA A 105 13.31 -40.69 14.07
CA ALA A 105 13.47 -40.82 15.52
C ALA A 105 12.44 -41.77 16.17
N GLY A 106 11.55 -42.40 15.40
CA GLY A 106 10.48 -43.26 15.92
C GLY A 106 9.41 -42.50 16.70
N ARG A 107 9.31 -41.18 16.55
CA ARG A 107 8.29 -40.35 17.20
C ARG A 107 7.03 -40.30 16.33
N THR A 108 5.87 -40.50 16.96
CA THR A 108 4.57 -40.40 16.29
C THR A 108 3.81 -39.22 16.88
N ARG A 109 3.50 -38.21 16.05
CA ARG A 109 2.77 -36.99 16.46
C ARG A 109 1.61 -36.74 15.51
N LYS A 110 0.72 -35.82 15.90
CA LYS A 110 -0.30 -35.28 15.00
C LYS A 110 0.18 -33.97 14.40
N TYR A 111 0.06 -33.84 13.08
CA TYR A 111 0.45 -32.63 12.35
C TYR A 111 -0.78 -32.03 11.66
N LYS A 112 -0.93 -30.71 11.80
CA LYS A 112 -1.96 -29.93 11.11
C LYS A 112 -1.36 -28.70 10.45
N VAL A 113 -1.71 -28.46 9.19
CA VAL A 113 -1.34 -27.27 8.43
C VAL A 113 -2.60 -26.47 8.14
N ILE A 114 -2.57 -25.21 8.55
CA ILE A 114 -3.61 -24.22 8.28
C ILE A 114 -3.01 -23.22 7.29
N PHE A 115 -3.47 -23.27 6.05
CA PHE A 115 -3.07 -22.33 5.00
C PHE A 115 -3.85 -21.03 5.11
N SER A 116 -3.17 -19.89 4.95
CA SER A 116 -3.79 -18.57 4.92
C SER A 116 -3.40 -17.80 3.66
N PRO A 117 -4.34 -17.22 2.90
CA PRO A 117 -5.79 -17.32 3.05
C PRO A 117 -6.38 -18.59 2.38
N GLN A 118 -5.62 -19.23 1.50
CA GLN A 118 -6.06 -20.39 0.71
C GLN A 118 -4.90 -21.38 0.57
N LYS A 119 -5.21 -22.63 0.24
CA LYS A 119 -4.25 -23.68 -0.09
C LYS A 119 -3.96 -23.68 -1.58
N PHE A 120 -2.74 -24.04 -1.95
CA PHE A 120 -2.36 -24.26 -3.35
C PHE A 120 -2.10 -25.74 -3.58
N TYR A 121 -2.60 -26.27 -4.69
CA TYR A 121 -2.40 -27.66 -5.08
C TYR A 121 -0.90 -28.03 -5.17
N ALA A 122 -0.05 -27.09 -5.60
CA ALA A 122 1.40 -27.29 -5.59
C ALA A 122 1.99 -27.57 -4.20
N CYS A 123 1.37 -27.09 -3.12
CA CYS A 123 1.79 -27.42 -1.75
C CYS A 123 1.41 -28.86 -1.38
N GLU A 124 0.22 -29.32 -1.77
CA GLU A 124 -0.21 -30.71 -1.57
C GLU A 124 0.71 -31.69 -2.32
N MET A 125 1.07 -31.38 -3.57
CA MET A 125 2.03 -32.17 -4.35
C MET A 125 3.39 -32.30 -3.64
N VAL A 126 3.91 -31.22 -3.06
CA VAL A 126 5.18 -31.27 -2.32
C VAL A 126 5.08 -32.18 -1.10
N LEU A 127 3.96 -32.16 -0.37
CA LEU A 127 3.76 -33.06 0.77
C LEU A 127 3.67 -34.53 0.32
N GLU A 128 3.11 -34.79 -0.86
CA GLU A 128 3.05 -36.12 -1.48
C GLU A 128 4.43 -36.61 -1.92
N GLU A 129 5.19 -35.78 -2.64
CA GLU A 129 6.56 -36.08 -3.09
C GLU A 129 7.52 -36.35 -1.91
N GLU A 130 7.36 -35.63 -0.80
CA GLU A 130 8.12 -35.83 0.43
C GLU A 130 7.65 -37.04 1.26
N GLY A 131 6.59 -37.73 0.82
CA GLY A 131 6.06 -38.94 1.45
C GLY A 131 5.37 -38.70 2.80
N ILE A 132 4.84 -37.49 3.02
CA ILE A 132 4.20 -37.09 4.29
C ILE A 132 2.73 -36.64 4.15
N TYR A 133 2.15 -36.66 2.94
CA TYR A 133 0.78 -36.21 2.70
C TYR A 133 -0.25 -36.91 3.61
N GLY A 134 -0.10 -38.22 3.83
CA GLY A 134 -0.98 -38.99 4.72
C GLY A 134 -0.77 -38.75 6.22
N ASP A 135 0.34 -38.11 6.61
CA ASP A 135 0.69 -37.84 8.01
C ASP A 135 0.21 -36.46 8.49
N VAL A 136 -0.20 -35.60 7.55
CA VAL A 136 -0.51 -34.20 7.80
C VAL A 136 -1.95 -33.89 7.40
N SER A 137 -2.72 -33.32 8.32
CA SER A 137 -4.03 -32.73 8.00
C SER A 137 -3.87 -31.30 7.47
N CYS A 138 -4.61 -30.94 6.41
CA CYS A 138 -4.53 -29.63 5.78
C CYS A 138 -5.91 -28.96 5.75
N ASP A 139 -5.97 -27.72 6.22
CA ASP A 139 -7.18 -26.88 6.20
C ASP A 139 -6.84 -25.45 5.74
N GLU A 140 -7.87 -24.69 5.41
CA GLU A 140 -7.76 -23.29 5.00
C GLU A 140 -8.38 -22.36 6.04
N TRP A 141 -7.65 -21.31 6.37
CA TRP A 141 -8.19 -20.16 7.06
C TRP A 141 -8.36 -19.04 6.05
N ALA A 142 -9.60 -18.82 5.59
CA ALA A 142 -10.00 -17.86 4.55
C ALA A 142 -9.93 -16.39 5.02
N PHE A 143 -8.82 -16.03 5.66
CA PHE A 143 -8.55 -14.72 6.21
C PHE A 143 -7.88 -13.83 5.16
N SER A 144 -8.72 -13.17 4.36
CA SER A 144 -8.31 -12.27 3.29
C SER A 144 -8.57 -10.79 3.59
N LEU A 145 -9.35 -10.44 4.62
CA LEU A 145 -9.72 -9.06 4.92
C LEU A 145 -9.40 -8.71 6.37
N LEU A 146 -8.36 -7.89 6.56
CA LEU A 146 -7.99 -7.32 7.84
C LEU A 146 -8.34 -5.82 7.89
N PRO A 147 -9.27 -5.40 8.76
CA PRO A 147 -9.49 -3.98 9.03
C PRO A 147 -8.30 -3.38 9.80
N LEU A 148 -7.46 -2.64 9.08
CA LEU A 148 -6.33 -1.91 9.63
C LEU A 148 -6.80 -0.68 10.39
N ASP A 149 -7.80 0.01 9.84
CA ASP A 149 -8.43 1.22 10.35
C ASP A 149 -9.95 1.23 10.08
N VAL A 150 -10.64 2.33 10.39
CA VAL A 150 -12.09 2.49 10.16
C VAL A 150 -12.50 2.47 8.69
N ASP A 151 -11.60 2.88 7.79
CA ASP A 151 -11.82 2.98 6.34
C ASP A 151 -10.77 2.22 5.53
N LEU A 152 -9.87 1.45 6.16
CA LEU A 152 -8.77 0.75 5.49
C LEU A 152 -8.78 -0.75 5.80
N LEU A 153 -9.05 -1.54 4.77
CA LEU A 153 -8.96 -2.99 4.73
C LEU A 153 -7.71 -3.40 3.95
N SER A 154 -7.03 -4.45 4.40
CA SER A 154 -5.84 -5.00 3.74
C SER A 154 -5.91 -6.52 3.72
N MET A 155 -5.42 -7.13 2.64
CA MET A 155 -5.22 -8.59 2.57
C MET A 155 -3.91 -9.04 3.24
N GLU A 156 -3.02 -8.08 3.55
CA GLU A 156 -1.68 -8.32 4.08
C GLU A 156 -0.92 -9.41 3.29
N LEU A 157 -0.99 -9.32 1.95
CA LEU A 157 -0.30 -10.18 0.98
C LEU A 157 0.86 -9.40 0.33
N PRO A 158 2.00 -9.21 1.03
CA PRO A 158 3.14 -8.47 0.49
C PRO A 158 3.74 -9.11 -0.78
N GLU A 159 3.59 -10.42 -0.97
CA GLU A 159 4.05 -11.13 -2.17
C GLU A 159 3.20 -10.85 -3.41
N PHE A 160 1.94 -10.44 -3.24
CA PHE A 160 0.96 -10.31 -4.34
C PHE A 160 1.51 -9.51 -5.51
N PHE A 161 2.17 -8.39 -5.22
CA PHE A 161 2.69 -7.51 -6.26
C PHE A 161 3.74 -8.23 -7.13
N ARG A 162 4.70 -8.90 -6.50
CA ARG A 162 5.76 -9.64 -7.20
C ARG A 162 5.17 -10.82 -7.97
N ASP A 163 4.38 -11.65 -7.28
CA ASP A 163 3.80 -12.87 -7.85
C ASP A 163 2.99 -12.53 -9.10
N TYR A 164 2.07 -11.56 -9.02
CA TYR A 164 1.19 -11.21 -10.13
C TYR A 164 1.87 -10.35 -11.21
N PHE A 165 2.41 -9.19 -10.83
CA PHE A 165 2.84 -8.17 -11.80
C PHE A 165 4.25 -8.41 -12.36
N LEU A 166 5.08 -9.23 -11.70
CA LEU A 166 6.41 -9.57 -12.18
C LEU A 166 6.51 -11.01 -12.67
N GLU A 167 5.98 -11.97 -11.90
CA GLU A 167 6.12 -13.40 -12.20
C GLU A 167 4.96 -13.94 -13.05
N GLY A 168 3.84 -13.23 -13.13
CA GLY A 168 2.67 -13.62 -13.91
C GLY A 168 1.82 -14.69 -13.22
N ASP A 169 2.00 -14.89 -11.92
CA ASP A 169 1.22 -15.82 -11.11
C ASP A 169 -0.16 -15.24 -10.79
N GLN A 170 -1.18 -15.94 -11.28
CA GLN A 170 -2.59 -15.55 -11.19
C GLN A 170 -3.32 -16.23 -10.01
N CYS A 171 -2.65 -17.05 -9.20
CA CYS A 171 -3.28 -17.82 -8.12
C CYS A 171 -4.01 -16.93 -7.09
N TRP A 172 -3.59 -15.67 -6.93
CA TRP A 172 -4.19 -14.73 -5.99
C TRP A 172 -5.50 -14.09 -6.45
N ILE A 173 -5.90 -14.24 -7.73
CA ILE A 173 -7.15 -13.67 -8.24
C ILE A 173 -8.36 -14.21 -7.47
N ASN A 174 -8.36 -15.50 -7.15
CA ASN A 174 -9.42 -16.11 -6.35
C ASN A 174 -9.56 -15.47 -4.96
N THR A 175 -8.44 -15.14 -4.30
CA THR A 175 -8.48 -14.46 -2.99
C THR A 175 -9.14 -13.08 -3.11
N VAL A 176 -8.86 -12.33 -4.16
CA VAL A 176 -9.48 -11.01 -4.42
C VAL A 176 -10.97 -11.17 -4.67
N ALA A 177 -11.36 -12.10 -5.54
CA ALA A 177 -12.75 -12.36 -5.87
C ALA A 177 -13.57 -12.79 -4.64
N GLN A 178 -13.04 -13.70 -3.81
CA GLN A 178 -13.66 -14.12 -2.55
C GLN A 178 -13.78 -12.98 -1.54
N ALA A 179 -12.80 -12.07 -1.47
CA ALA A 179 -12.87 -10.90 -0.60
C ALA A 179 -13.98 -9.93 -1.04
N LEU A 180 -14.10 -9.67 -2.35
CA LEU A 180 -15.19 -8.85 -2.91
C LEU A 180 -16.55 -9.50 -2.67
N HIS A 181 -16.63 -10.81 -2.90
CA HIS A 181 -17.81 -11.62 -2.61
C HIS A 181 -18.24 -11.48 -1.15
N LEU A 182 -17.31 -11.71 -0.21
CA LEU A 182 -17.58 -11.57 1.22
C LEU A 182 -18.08 -10.17 1.60
N LEU A 183 -17.47 -9.11 1.05
CA LEU A 183 -17.94 -7.74 1.28
C LEU A 183 -19.35 -7.53 0.71
N SER A 184 -19.64 -8.04 -0.49
CA SER A 184 -20.97 -7.94 -1.10
C SER A 184 -22.04 -8.70 -0.30
N THR A 185 -21.70 -9.86 0.27
CA THR A 185 -22.59 -10.66 1.11
C THR A 185 -22.88 -9.97 2.44
N LEU A 186 -21.87 -9.32 3.04
CA LEU A 186 -22.01 -8.63 4.33
C LEU A 186 -22.65 -7.24 4.21
N TYR A 187 -22.38 -6.48 3.16
CA TYR A 187 -22.76 -5.06 3.06
C TYR A 187 -23.70 -4.76 1.88
N GLY A 188 -24.21 -5.81 1.21
CA GLY A 188 -25.07 -5.70 0.04
C GLY A 188 -24.28 -5.53 -1.26
N PRO A 189 -24.96 -5.66 -2.43
CA PRO A 189 -24.31 -5.59 -3.72
C PRO A 189 -23.78 -4.17 -4.02
N PHE A 190 -22.72 -4.08 -4.83
CA PHE A 190 -22.21 -2.79 -5.32
C PHE A 190 -22.94 -2.43 -6.62
N PRO A 191 -23.77 -1.38 -6.66
CA PRO A 191 -24.57 -1.06 -7.83
C PRO A 191 -23.72 -0.57 -8.98
N ASN A 192 -22.64 0.17 -8.68
CA ASN A 192 -21.77 0.76 -9.68
C ASN A 192 -20.34 0.24 -9.56
N CYS A 193 -19.88 -0.54 -10.53
CA CYS A 193 -18.54 -1.12 -10.57
C CYS A 193 -17.72 -0.55 -11.73
N TYR A 194 -16.50 -0.12 -11.42
CA TYR A 194 -15.54 0.35 -12.39
C TYR A 194 -14.22 -0.36 -12.19
N GLY A 195 -13.48 -0.63 -13.24
CA GLY A 195 -12.10 -1.06 -13.08
C GLY A 195 -11.22 -0.76 -14.27
N ILE A 196 -9.92 -0.79 -14.01
CA ILE A 196 -8.87 -0.61 -15.01
C ILE A 196 -7.67 -1.49 -14.65
N GLY A 197 -7.29 -2.33 -15.61
CA GLY A 197 -6.18 -3.27 -15.45
C GLY A 197 -6.61 -4.72 -15.63
N ARG A 198 -5.63 -5.59 -15.88
CA ARG A 198 -5.87 -7.01 -16.14
C ARG A 198 -6.29 -7.75 -14.87
N CYS A 199 -5.64 -7.51 -13.74
CA CYS A 199 -5.97 -8.13 -12.46
C CYS A 199 -7.37 -7.71 -12.02
N ALA A 200 -7.68 -6.42 -12.14
CA ALA A 200 -9.01 -5.84 -11.89
C ALA A 200 -10.09 -6.55 -12.69
N LYS A 201 -9.90 -6.69 -14.00
CA LYS A 201 -10.87 -7.34 -14.89
C LYS A 201 -11.07 -8.81 -14.54
N MET A 202 -9.99 -9.57 -14.37
CA MET A 202 -10.07 -10.99 -14.02
C MET A 202 -10.71 -11.22 -12.65
N SER A 203 -10.38 -10.40 -11.66
CA SER A 203 -10.94 -10.49 -10.31
C SER A 203 -12.43 -10.17 -10.31
N HIS A 204 -12.84 -9.17 -11.09
CA HIS A 204 -14.25 -8.82 -11.28
C HIS A 204 -15.03 -9.95 -11.97
N GLU A 205 -14.52 -10.49 -13.08
CA GLU A 205 -15.16 -11.59 -13.80
C GLU A 205 -15.33 -12.84 -12.93
N LEU A 206 -14.32 -13.19 -12.13
CA LEU A 206 -14.41 -14.31 -11.20
C LEU A 206 -15.40 -14.04 -10.07
N TRP A 207 -15.38 -12.83 -9.49
CA TRP A 207 -16.34 -12.44 -8.45
C TRP A 207 -17.79 -12.52 -8.95
N ARG A 208 -18.07 -12.05 -10.18
CA ARG A 208 -19.42 -12.17 -10.78
C ARG A 208 -19.87 -13.62 -10.95
N LYS A 209 -18.98 -14.53 -11.33
CA LYS A 209 -19.31 -15.96 -11.39
C LYS A 209 -19.67 -16.54 -10.02
N LEU A 210 -18.93 -16.15 -8.96
CA LEU A 210 -19.24 -16.57 -7.59
C LEU A 210 -20.64 -16.08 -7.15
N GLU A 211 -21.02 -14.86 -7.52
CA GLU A 211 -22.36 -14.32 -7.22
C GLU A 211 -23.47 -15.03 -8.02
N GLU A 212 -23.20 -15.46 -9.26
CA GLU A 212 -24.16 -16.20 -10.08
C GLU A 212 -24.40 -17.63 -9.57
N GLU A 213 -23.36 -18.26 -9.00
CA GLU A 213 -23.41 -19.63 -8.45
C GLU A 213 -24.11 -19.71 -7.08
N GLU A 214 -24.20 -18.61 -6.33
CA GLU A 214 -24.89 -18.57 -5.03
C GLU A 214 -26.42 -18.42 -5.17
N ASP A 215 -27.15 -19.41 -4.64
CA ASP A 215 -28.62 -19.40 -4.57
C ASP A 215 -29.14 -18.39 -3.53
N GLY A 216 -29.25 -17.12 -3.93
CA GLY A 216 -30.31 -16.22 -3.47
C GLY A 216 -30.26 -15.60 -2.07
N GLU A 217 -29.30 -15.93 -1.19
CA GLU A 217 -29.23 -15.31 0.15
C GLU A 217 -28.91 -13.81 0.11
N THR A 218 -28.18 -13.34 -0.91
CA THR A 218 -27.87 -11.92 -1.14
C THR A 218 -29.00 -11.15 -1.83
N LYS A 219 -30.03 -11.84 -2.37
CA LYS A 219 -31.17 -11.25 -3.11
C LYS A 219 -32.15 -10.55 -2.16
N GLY A 220 -31.72 -9.49 -1.49
CA GLY A 220 -32.59 -8.72 -0.60
C GLY A 220 -31.91 -7.62 0.19
N ARG A 221 -30.59 -7.72 0.43
CA ARG A 221 -29.84 -6.65 1.10
C ARG A 221 -29.80 -5.40 0.21
N ARG A 222 -29.97 -4.24 0.84
CA ARG A 222 -29.81 -2.95 0.17
C ARG A 222 -28.31 -2.63 0.09
N PRO A 223 -27.83 -2.00 -0.99
CA PRO A 223 -26.46 -1.53 -1.06
C PRO A 223 -26.14 -0.57 0.10
N GLU A 224 -25.11 -0.87 0.89
CA GLU A 224 -24.51 0.09 1.81
C GLU A 224 -23.41 0.91 1.10
N ILE A 225 -22.69 0.29 0.16
CA ILE A 225 -21.62 0.92 -0.62
C ILE A 225 -22.09 1.06 -2.07
N GLY A 226 -22.11 2.27 -2.59
CA GLY A 226 -22.69 2.57 -3.91
C GLY A 226 -21.72 2.39 -5.07
N HIS A 227 -20.43 2.63 -4.86
CA HIS A 227 -19.43 2.51 -5.92
C HIS A 227 -18.27 1.61 -5.49
N VAL A 228 -17.79 0.78 -6.42
CA VAL A 228 -16.54 0.03 -6.27
C VAL A 228 -15.60 0.32 -7.44
N PHE A 229 -14.34 0.59 -7.16
CA PHE A 229 -13.27 0.80 -8.12
C PHE A 229 -12.21 -0.28 -7.96
N LEU A 230 -11.83 -0.98 -9.03
CA LEU A 230 -10.70 -1.91 -9.04
C LEU A 230 -9.58 -1.33 -9.89
N LEU A 231 -8.42 -1.08 -9.29
CA LEU A 231 -7.26 -0.50 -9.97
C LEU A 231 -6.02 -1.36 -9.79
N ASP A 232 -5.40 -1.72 -10.90
CA ASP A 232 -4.10 -2.37 -10.89
C ASP A 232 -2.98 -1.37 -10.61
N ARG A 233 -1.95 -1.80 -9.87
CA ARG A 233 -0.81 -0.94 -9.53
C ARG A 233 0.00 -0.52 -10.75
N ASP A 234 0.09 -1.37 -11.77
CA ASP A 234 0.84 -1.11 -13.00
C ASP A 234 0.19 -0.07 -13.92
N VAL A 235 -1.05 0.35 -13.62
CA VAL A 235 -1.69 1.51 -14.25
C VAL A 235 -1.06 2.82 -13.77
N ASP A 236 -0.50 2.86 -12.56
CA ASP A 236 0.09 4.07 -11.99
C ASP A 236 1.30 3.73 -11.11
N PHE A 237 2.42 3.36 -11.72
CA PHE A 237 3.67 3.20 -10.98
C PHE A 237 4.26 4.53 -10.47
N VAL A 238 3.97 5.64 -11.16
CA VAL A 238 4.56 6.95 -10.84
C VAL A 238 4.25 7.34 -9.40
N THR A 239 2.97 7.26 -9.00
CA THR A 239 2.56 7.57 -7.63
C THR A 239 3.30 6.73 -6.58
N ALA A 240 3.50 5.43 -6.84
CA ALA A 240 4.18 4.54 -5.91
C ALA A 240 5.70 4.74 -5.87
N LEU A 241 6.29 5.31 -6.92
CA LEU A 241 7.71 5.67 -6.98
C LEU A 241 8.00 7.02 -6.30
N CYS A 242 7.02 7.91 -6.22
CA CYS A 242 7.19 9.21 -5.59
C CYS A 242 7.40 9.11 -4.06
N SER A 243 8.15 10.06 -3.53
CA SER A 243 8.41 10.21 -2.10
C SER A 243 7.16 10.71 -1.40
N GLN A 244 6.72 10.02 -0.34
CA GLN A 244 5.54 10.44 0.41
C GLN A 244 5.89 11.63 1.31
N VAL A 245 5.04 12.67 1.36
CA VAL A 245 5.27 13.86 2.21
C VAL A 245 4.12 14.16 3.18
N VAL A 246 3.10 13.30 3.24
CA VAL A 246 2.11 13.29 4.32
C VAL A 246 2.67 12.58 5.55
N TYR A 247 2.20 12.94 6.75
CA TYR A 247 2.76 12.42 8.01
C TYR A 247 2.77 10.88 8.07
N GLU A 248 1.65 10.22 7.78
CA GLU A 248 1.56 8.77 7.84
C GLU A 248 2.48 8.08 6.83
N GLY A 249 2.59 8.63 5.62
CA GLY A 249 3.52 8.16 4.60
C GLY A 249 4.98 8.28 5.04
N LEU A 250 5.37 9.40 5.67
CA LEU A 250 6.72 9.57 6.20
C LEU A 250 7.02 8.69 7.41
N VAL A 251 6.01 8.41 8.25
CA VAL A 251 6.14 7.42 9.33
C VAL A 251 6.42 6.04 8.74
N ASP A 252 5.70 5.66 7.68
CA ASP A 252 5.93 4.39 6.98
C ASP A 252 7.30 4.33 6.30
N ASP A 253 7.71 5.37 5.59
CA ASP A 253 9.02 5.43 4.93
C ASP A 253 10.19 5.43 5.93
N THR A 254 9.96 5.88 7.17
CA THR A 254 11.03 6.04 8.18
C THR A 254 11.11 4.89 9.16
N PHE A 255 9.96 4.34 9.56
CA PHE A 255 9.84 3.35 10.65
C PHE A 255 9.15 2.05 10.22
N ARG A 256 8.64 1.97 8.98
CA ARG A 256 7.95 0.81 8.39
C ARG A 256 6.69 0.39 9.17
N VAL A 257 5.54 0.85 8.70
CA VAL A 257 4.24 0.42 9.23
C VAL A 257 3.94 -1.01 8.77
N LYS A 258 3.54 -1.87 9.70
CA LYS A 258 3.12 -3.26 9.44
C LYS A 258 1.79 -3.54 10.14
N CYS A 259 0.80 -3.98 9.38
CA CYS A 259 -0.56 -4.24 9.85
C CYS A 259 -1.13 -3.09 10.70
N GLY A 260 -1.01 -1.84 10.22
CA GLY A 260 -1.48 -0.64 10.92
C GLY A 260 -0.76 -0.31 12.23
N SER A 261 0.40 -0.93 12.49
CA SER A 261 1.22 -0.68 13.68
C SER A 261 2.65 -0.32 13.31
N VAL A 262 3.31 0.41 14.20
CA VAL A 262 4.72 0.82 14.08
C VAL A 262 5.45 0.51 15.38
N ASP A 263 6.69 0.04 15.28
CA ASP A 263 7.58 -0.16 16.43
C ASP A 263 8.54 1.02 16.55
N PHE A 264 8.24 1.95 17.46
CA PHE A 264 9.09 3.11 17.69
C PHE A 264 10.30 2.74 18.56
N GLY A 265 11.51 2.98 18.04
CA GLY A 265 12.77 2.73 18.73
C GLY A 265 13.19 3.85 19.69
N PRO A 266 14.37 3.72 20.31
CA PRO A 266 14.92 4.70 21.25
C PRO A 266 15.00 6.13 20.70
N GLU A 267 15.17 6.29 19.39
CA GLU A 267 15.20 7.57 18.68
C GLU A 267 13.87 8.34 18.75
N VAL A 268 12.77 7.67 19.11
CA VAL A 268 11.44 8.25 19.32
C VAL A 268 11.03 8.15 20.79
N THR A 269 11.24 7.00 21.44
CA THR A 269 10.77 6.76 22.81
C THR A 269 11.61 7.47 23.86
N SER A 270 12.82 7.91 23.52
CA SER A 270 13.81 8.43 24.49
C SER A 270 14.09 7.45 25.63
N SER A 271 13.98 6.14 25.35
CA SER A 271 14.21 5.04 26.30
C SER A 271 14.85 3.86 25.59
N ASP A 272 15.53 2.97 26.31
CA ASP A 272 16.18 1.79 25.73
C ASP A 272 15.20 0.74 25.17
N LYS A 273 13.88 0.95 25.35
CA LYS A 273 12.84 0.02 24.92
C LYS A 273 12.12 0.56 23.68
N SER A 274 11.93 -0.33 22.71
CA SER A 274 10.98 -0.07 21.63
C SER A 274 9.54 -0.15 22.14
N LEU A 275 8.66 0.58 21.48
CA LEU A 275 7.23 0.58 21.79
C LEU A 275 6.41 0.40 20.52
N LYS A 276 5.63 -0.68 20.48
CA LYS A 276 4.62 -0.91 19.45
C LYS A 276 3.43 0.02 19.66
N VAL A 277 3.08 0.78 18.64
CA VAL A 277 1.94 1.72 18.61
C VAL A 277 1.03 1.35 17.46
N LEU A 278 -0.29 1.31 17.72
CA LEU A 278 -1.30 1.15 16.68
C LEU A 278 -1.63 2.52 16.11
N LEU A 279 -1.53 2.66 14.78
CA LEU A 279 -1.79 3.88 14.04
C LEU A 279 -3.19 3.79 13.41
N ASN A 280 -4.20 4.30 14.11
CA ASN A 280 -5.59 4.28 13.65
C ASN A 280 -6.37 5.51 14.15
N ALA A 281 -7.65 5.61 13.78
CA ALA A 281 -8.51 6.72 14.20
C ALA A 281 -8.78 6.82 15.73
N GLU A 282 -8.48 5.78 16.52
CA GLU A 282 -8.65 5.82 17.98
C GLU A 282 -7.60 6.71 18.66
N ASP A 283 -6.42 6.84 18.05
CA ASP A 283 -5.43 7.84 18.43
C ASP A 283 -5.86 9.21 17.87
N LYS A 284 -6.43 10.04 18.76
CA LYS A 284 -6.90 11.40 18.43
C LYS A 284 -5.78 12.33 17.95
N VAL A 285 -4.52 12.12 18.35
CA VAL A 285 -3.40 12.93 17.87
C VAL A 285 -3.09 12.51 16.44
N PHE A 286 -2.91 11.21 16.22
CA PHE A 286 -2.62 10.66 14.90
C PHE A 286 -3.72 10.99 13.88
N ASN A 287 -4.99 10.82 14.25
CA ASN A 287 -6.12 11.08 13.37
C ASN A 287 -6.14 12.51 12.81
N GLU A 288 -5.68 13.48 13.59
CA GLU A 288 -5.63 14.90 13.18
C GLU A 288 -4.44 15.24 12.28
N ILE A 289 -3.35 14.46 12.30
CA ILE A 289 -2.10 14.80 11.61
C ILE A 289 -1.76 13.85 10.44
N ARG A 290 -2.31 12.64 10.41
CA ARG A 290 -1.90 11.56 9.49
C ARG A 290 -1.96 11.94 8.01
N ASN A 291 -2.99 12.68 7.62
CA ASN A 291 -3.23 13.11 6.24
C ASN A 291 -2.67 14.51 5.96
N GLU A 292 -2.05 15.17 6.94
CA GLU A 292 -1.52 16.52 6.79
C GLU A 292 -0.15 16.47 6.09
N HIS A 293 0.12 17.50 5.29
CA HIS A 293 1.47 17.70 4.76
C HIS A 293 2.45 17.92 5.91
N PHE A 294 3.61 17.26 5.85
CA PHE A 294 4.55 17.19 6.97
C PHE A 294 5.02 18.56 7.48
N SER A 295 5.17 19.54 6.59
CA SER A 295 5.58 20.90 6.95
C SER A 295 4.66 21.57 7.99
N ASN A 296 3.40 21.14 8.10
CA ASN A 296 2.42 21.70 9.02
C ASN A 296 2.32 20.94 10.35
N VAL A 297 2.83 19.71 10.41
CA VAL A 297 2.61 18.76 11.52
C VAL A 297 3.27 19.26 12.80
N PHE A 298 4.53 19.68 12.74
CA PHE A 298 5.26 20.10 13.94
C PHE A 298 4.60 21.29 14.65
N GLY A 299 4.17 22.29 13.88
CA GLY A 299 3.46 23.45 14.42
C GLY A 299 2.14 23.05 15.09
N PHE A 300 1.42 22.10 14.49
CA PHE A 300 0.20 21.54 15.05
C PHE A 300 0.45 20.81 16.38
N LEU A 301 1.43 19.90 16.43
CA LEU A 301 1.79 19.14 17.63
C LEU A 301 2.23 20.07 18.76
N SER A 302 3.01 21.10 18.45
CA SER A 302 3.46 22.11 19.42
C SER A 302 2.30 22.91 20.02
N GLN A 303 1.28 23.24 19.22
CA GLN A 303 0.06 23.88 19.73
C GLN A 303 -0.77 22.91 20.57
N LYS A 304 -0.92 21.66 20.13
CA LYS A 304 -1.67 20.62 20.86
C LYS A 304 -1.03 20.32 22.22
N ALA A 305 0.30 20.29 22.29
CA ALA A 305 1.04 20.11 23.55
C ALA A 305 0.76 21.24 24.57
N ARG A 306 0.77 22.50 24.13
CA ARG A 306 0.42 23.65 25.00
C ARG A 306 -1.02 23.57 25.50
N ASN A 307 -1.96 23.22 24.62
CA ASN A 307 -3.37 23.08 24.98
C ASN A 307 -3.58 21.95 26.00
N LEU A 308 -2.93 20.81 25.80
CA LEU A 308 -3.05 19.64 26.67
C LEU A 308 -2.41 19.88 28.05
N GLN A 309 -1.26 20.58 28.08
CA GLN A 309 -0.65 21.03 29.32
C GLN A 309 -1.56 21.97 30.11
N ALA A 310 -2.22 22.92 29.43
CA ALA A 310 -3.19 23.81 30.08
C ALA A 310 -4.38 23.05 30.68
N GLN A 311 -4.86 21.98 30.02
CA GLN A 311 -5.91 21.12 30.59
C GLN A 311 -5.44 20.37 31.84
N TYR A 312 -4.19 19.91 31.86
CA TYR A 312 -3.58 19.31 33.05
C TYR A 312 -3.47 20.29 34.21
N ASP A 313 -3.08 21.54 33.95
CA ASP A 313 -2.88 22.54 34.99
C ASP A 313 -4.18 23.03 35.65
N ARG A 314 -5.34 22.82 35.01
CA ARG A 314 -6.67 23.10 35.60
C ARG A 314 -6.89 22.35 36.92
N ARG A 315 -6.22 21.21 37.14
CA ARG A 315 -6.30 20.44 38.39
C ARG A 315 -5.91 21.25 39.64
N ARG A 316 -5.09 22.30 39.48
CA ARG A 316 -4.56 23.10 40.59
C ARG A 316 -5.61 23.99 41.27
N GLY A 317 -6.79 24.15 40.67
CA GLY A 317 -7.87 25.01 41.19
C GLY A 317 -9.21 24.30 41.38
N MET A 318 -9.25 22.97 41.36
CA MET A 318 -10.49 22.19 41.49
C MET A 318 -10.87 21.97 42.95
N ASP A 319 -12.17 22.02 43.25
CA ASP A 319 -12.70 21.54 44.53
C ASP A 319 -12.66 19.99 44.62
N ILE A 320 -12.98 19.43 45.78
CA ILE A 320 -12.91 17.97 46.02
C ILE A 320 -13.83 17.18 45.07
N LYS A 321 -15.03 17.70 44.78
CA LYS A 321 -16.01 17.03 43.92
C LYS A 321 -15.55 17.06 42.46
N GLN A 322 -15.06 18.22 42.01
CA GLN A 322 -14.46 18.40 40.69
C GLN A 322 -13.22 17.54 40.51
N MET A 323 -12.34 17.47 41.52
CA MET A 323 -11.16 16.62 41.50
C MET A 323 -11.53 15.13 41.39
N LYS A 324 -12.55 14.68 42.12
CA LYS A 324 -13.06 13.30 42.01
C LYS A 324 -13.56 13.00 40.60
N ASN A 325 -14.32 13.92 39.99
CA ASN A 325 -14.81 13.76 38.63
C ASN A 325 -13.65 13.74 37.62
N PHE A 326 -12.71 14.67 37.72
CA PHE A 326 -11.54 14.75 36.86
C PHE A 326 -10.70 13.48 36.90
N VAL A 327 -10.37 12.97 38.10
CA VAL A 327 -9.58 11.74 38.27
C VAL A 327 -10.31 10.52 37.71
N SER A 328 -11.64 10.43 37.91
CA SER A 328 -12.42 9.26 37.49
C SER A 328 -12.78 9.25 36.01
N GLN A 329 -12.99 10.41 35.38
CA GLN A 329 -13.54 10.50 34.03
C GLN A 329 -12.54 11.03 32.98
N GLU A 330 -11.63 11.95 33.34
CA GLU A 330 -10.82 12.69 32.36
C GLU A 330 -9.34 12.30 32.38
N LEU A 331 -8.76 12.09 33.55
CA LEU A 331 -7.31 11.94 33.74
C LEU A 331 -6.71 10.77 32.94
N LYS A 332 -7.42 9.65 32.83
CA LYS A 332 -6.95 8.48 32.08
C LYS A 332 -6.79 8.81 30.59
N GLY A 333 -7.80 9.45 30.00
CA GLY A 333 -7.77 9.87 28.60
C GLY A 333 -6.67 10.89 28.35
N LEU A 334 -6.55 11.90 29.21
CA LEU A 334 -5.50 12.91 29.13
C LEU A 334 -4.08 12.33 29.24
N LYS A 335 -3.87 11.31 30.09
CA LYS A 335 -2.57 10.61 30.20
C LYS A 335 -2.22 9.84 28.93
N GLN A 336 -3.21 9.16 28.35
CA GLN A 336 -3.02 8.43 27.11
C GLN A 336 -2.70 9.39 25.95
N GLU A 337 -3.47 10.46 25.81
CA GLU A 337 -3.25 11.46 24.75
C GLU A 337 -1.90 12.18 24.91
N HIS A 338 -1.49 12.52 26.13
CA HIS A 338 -0.15 13.07 26.39
C HIS A 338 0.97 12.10 25.96
N ARG A 339 0.82 10.80 26.24
CA ARG A 339 1.81 9.78 25.86
C ARG A 339 1.92 9.66 24.34
N LEU A 340 0.79 9.55 23.64
CA LEU A 340 0.75 9.43 22.18
C LEU A 340 1.29 10.69 21.51
N LEU A 341 0.92 11.88 22.01
CA LEU A 341 1.48 13.15 21.57
C LEU A 341 3.00 13.20 21.67
N SER A 342 3.56 12.76 22.81
CA SER A 342 5.01 12.71 23.00
C SER A 342 5.70 11.79 21.99
N LEU A 343 5.10 10.64 21.67
CA LEU A 343 5.63 9.72 20.66
C LEU A 343 5.58 10.33 19.26
N HIS A 344 4.49 11.00 18.89
CA HIS A 344 4.38 11.67 17.59
C HIS A 344 5.35 12.85 17.45
N ILE A 345 5.64 13.58 18.53
CA ILE A 345 6.69 14.60 18.56
C ILE A 345 8.06 13.97 18.31
N GLY A 346 8.42 12.90 19.04
CA GLY A 346 9.68 12.19 18.85
C GLY A 346 9.83 11.62 17.43
N ALA A 347 8.76 11.05 16.88
CA ALA A 347 8.72 10.58 15.49
C ALA A 347 8.93 11.73 14.51
N CYS A 348 8.27 12.88 14.72
CA CYS A 348 8.45 14.07 13.90
C CYS A 348 9.90 14.58 13.93
N GLU A 349 10.53 14.65 15.10
CA GLU A 349 11.93 15.06 15.24
C GLU A 349 12.88 14.10 14.52
N SER A 350 12.66 12.80 14.65
CA SER A 350 13.47 11.77 13.99
C SER A 350 13.31 11.82 12.45
N ILE A 351 12.07 12.00 11.96
CA ILE A 351 11.80 12.21 10.53
C ILE A 351 12.53 13.47 10.04
N MET A 352 12.43 14.59 10.75
CA MET A 352 13.11 15.84 10.37
C MET A 352 14.63 15.62 10.26
N LYS A 353 15.27 14.98 11.25
CA LYS A 353 16.71 14.67 11.20
C LYS A 353 17.14 13.86 9.97
N LYS A 354 16.29 12.99 9.46
CA LYS A 354 16.56 12.17 8.26
C LYS A 354 16.20 12.88 6.96
N LYS A 355 15.07 13.61 6.94
CA LYS A 355 14.41 14.13 5.72
C LYS A 355 14.54 15.64 5.53
N THR A 356 15.31 16.36 6.36
CA THR A 356 15.67 17.77 6.09
C THR A 356 17.14 17.96 5.72
N LYS A 357 17.85 16.85 5.43
CA LYS A 357 19.22 16.91 4.89
C LYS A 357 19.19 17.45 3.46
N GLN A 358 20.27 18.12 3.05
CA GLN A 358 20.42 18.68 1.70
C GLN A 358 20.18 17.61 0.62
N ASP A 359 20.74 16.40 0.81
CA ASP A 359 20.56 15.30 -0.16
C ASP A 359 19.07 14.96 -0.39
N PHE A 360 18.22 15.00 0.65
CA PHE A 360 16.78 14.72 0.48
C PHE A 360 16.05 15.85 -0.26
N GLN A 361 16.42 17.10 0.00
CA GLN A 361 15.83 18.25 -0.72
C GLN A 361 16.18 18.20 -2.21
N GLU A 362 17.42 17.84 -2.54
CA GLU A 362 17.85 17.65 -3.93
C GLU A 362 17.14 16.46 -4.57
N LEU A 363 16.95 15.36 -3.85
CA LEU A 363 16.18 14.20 -4.32
C LEU A 363 14.73 14.56 -4.67
N ILE A 364 14.03 15.29 -3.79
CA ILE A 364 12.65 15.76 -4.04
C ILE A 364 12.61 16.73 -5.22
N LYS A 365 13.58 17.64 -5.32
CA LYS A 365 13.68 18.57 -6.44
C LYS A 365 13.85 17.83 -7.77
N THR A 366 14.73 16.83 -7.82
CA THR A 366 14.94 15.98 -9.00
C THR A 366 13.67 15.19 -9.34
N GLU A 367 13.01 14.61 -8.34
CA GLU A 367 11.74 13.89 -8.50
C GLU A 367 10.66 14.79 -9.14
N HIS A 368 10.46 16.00 -8.61
CA HIS A 368 9.50 16.95 -9.16
C HIS A 368 9.86 17.38 -10.60
N ALA A 369 11.14 17.64 -10.89
CA ALA A 369 11.58 18.00 -12.22
C ALA A 369 11.25 16.90 -13.26
N LEU A 370 11.41 15.63 -12.89
CA LEU A 370 11.03 14.49 -13.74
C LEU A 370 9.52 14.44 -13.97
N LEU A 371 8.70 14.66 -12.93
CA LEU A 371 7.23 14.67 -13.04
C LEU A 371 6.73 15.81 -13.95
N GLU A 372 7.35 16.98 -13.87
CA GLU A 372 7.01 18.14 -14.71
C GLU A 372 7.55 18.03 -16.15
N GLY A 373 8.51 17.12 -16.37
CA GLY A 373 9.19 16.92 -17.65
C GLY A 373 10.16 18.08 -17.98
N PHE A 374 10.84 18.62 -16.97
CA PHE A 374 11.85 19.67 -17.09
C PHE A 374 13.21 19.19 -16.62
N SER A 375 14.28 19.85 -17.10
CA SER A 375 15.65 19.62 -16.63
C SER A 375 16.08 18.16 -16.62
N ILE A 376 15.64 17.38 -17.61
CA ILE A 376 15.85 15.93 -17.68
C ILE A 376 17.34 15.59 -17.63
N ARG A 377 18.19 16.40 -18.28
CA ARG A 377 19.63 16.20 -18.28
C ARG A 377 20.24 16.45 -16.90
N GLU A 378 19.84 17.51 -16.21
CA GLU A 378 20.26 17.78 -14.84
C GLU A 378 19.80 16.66 -13.90
N SER A 379 18.57 16.16 -14.07
CA SER A 379 18.05 15.02 -13.31
C SER A 379 18.87 13.75 -13.57
N THR A 380 19.24 13.46 -14.82
CA THR A 380 20.13 12.34 -15.15
C THR A 380 21.50 12.50 -14.50
N ASN A 381 22.11 13.69 -14.55
CA ASN A 381 23.40 13.95 -13.92
C ASN A 381 23.32 13.76 -12.39
N TYR A 382 22.23 14.18 -11.76
CA TYR A 382 22.01 13.96 -10.33
C TYR A 382 21.93 12.47 -10.01
N ILE A 383 21.25 11.67 -10.85
CA ILE A 383 21.18 10.21 -10.69
C ILE A 383 22.57 9.58 -10.81
N GLU A 384 23.38 9.99 -11.80
CA GLU A 384 24.78 9.55 -11.95
C GLU A 384 25.60 9.86 -10.69
N GLU A 385 25.57 11.12 -10.21
CA GLU A 385 26.27 11.52 -8.99
C GLU A 385 25.81 10.71 -7.77
N HIS A 386 24.50 10.47 -7.64
CA HIS A 386 23.92 9.71 -6.54
C HIS A 386 24.39 8.24 -6.54
N ILE A 387 24.54 7.63 -7.72
CA ILE A 387 25.11 6.29 -7.92
C ILE A 387 26.62 6.28 -7.58
N ASP A 388 27.37 7.25 -8.10
CA ASP A 388 28.82 7.35 -7.92
C ASP A 388 29.20 7.58 -6.45
N ARG A 389 28.40 8.37 -5.72
CA ARG A 389 28.53 8.60 -4.27
C ARG A 389 28.02 7.42 -3.43
N GLN A 390 27.41 6.41 -4.05
CA GLN A 390 26.82 5.25 -3.39
C GLN A 390 25.82 5.63 -2.28
N VAL A 391 25.00 6.66 -2.50
CA VAL A 391 24.10 7.20 -1.45
C VAL A 391 23.07 6.15 -1.02
N SER A 392 22.33 5.57 -1.98
CA SER A 392 21.37 4.50 -1.72
C SER A 392 21.02 3.74 -3.01
N PRO A 393 21.17 2.41 -3.06
CA PRO A 393 20.82 1.61 -4.23
C PRO A 393 19.33 1.72 -4.58
N ILE A 394 18.45 1.68 -3.57
CA ILE A 394 17.00 1.74 -3.75
C ILE A 394 16.56 3.10 -4.29
N GLU A 395 17.09 4.20 -3.75
CA GLU A 395 16.73 5.55 -4.21
C GLU A 395 17.27 5.82 -5.63
N SER A 396 18.49 5.36 -5.94
CA SER A 396 19.05 5.40 -7.30
C SER A 396 18.16 4.65 -8.30
N LEU A 397 17.80 3.39 -8.02
CA LEU A 397 16.92 2.60 -8.90
C LEU A 397 15.56 3.27 -9.07
N ARG A 398 14.99 3.78 -7.99
CA ARG A 398 13.69 4.46 -8.01
C ARG A 398 13.71 5.69 -8.93
N LEU A 399 14.74 6.53 -8.84
CA LEU A 399 14.89 7.70 -9.71
C LEU A 399 15.12 7.29 -11.17
N MET A 400 15.90 6.24 -11.43
CA MET A 400 16.05 5.68 -12.78
C MET A 400 14.72 5.19 -13.35
N CYS A 401 13.89 4.51 -12.55
CA CYS A 401 12.56 4.06 -12.96
C CYS A 401 11.62 5.24 -13.22
N LEU A 402 11.62 6.25 -12.35
CA LEU A 402 10.80 7.45 -12.54
C LEU A 402 11.19 8.20 -13.82
N LEU A 403 12.49 8.37 -14.08
CA LEU A 403 12.99 8.93 -15.33
C LEU A 403 12.54 8.10 -16.54
N SER A 404 12.65 6.77 -16.47
CA SER A 404 12.20 5.89 -17.54
C SER A 404 10.70 6.03 -17.81
N ILE A 405 9.84 5.99 -16.79
CA ILE A 405 8.38 6.05 -16.98
C ILE A 405 7.92 7.41 -17.48
N THR A 406 8.52 8.49 -16.97
CA THR A 406 8.18 9.86 -17.39
C THR A 406 8.60 10.16 -18.83
N GLU A 407 9.61 9.47 -19.36
CA GLU A 407 10.17 9.66 -20.71
C GLU A 407 9.88 8.54 -21.72
N ASN A 408 8.98 7.59 -21.41
CA ASN A 408 8.69 6.39 -22.23
C ASN A 408 9.95 5.53 -22.53
N GLY A 409 10.76 5.30 -21.50
CA GLY A 409 12.04 4.61 -21.58
C GLY A 409 13.21 5.58 -21.65
N LEU A 410 14.40 5.06 -21.34
CA LEU A 410 15.65 5.79 -21.44
C LEU A 410 16.26 5.66 -22.84
N ILE A 411 16.98 6.69 -23.27
CA ILE A 411 17.78 6.62 -24.50
C ILE A 411 18.78 5.46 -24.34
N PRO A 412 18.97 4.57 -25.34
CA PRO A 412 19.81 3.36 -25.20
C PRO A 412 21.24 3.62 -24.69
N LYS A 413 21.83 4.76 -25.04
CA LYS A 413 23.14 5.17 -24.53
C LYS A 413 23.11 5.44 -23.03
N ASP A 414 22.14 6.24 -22.58
CA ASP A 414 22.00 6.65 -21.18
C ASP A 414 21.59 5.46 -20.31
N TYR A 415 20.69 4.60 -20.81
CA TYR A 415 20.33 3.34 -20.16
C TYR A 415 21.58 2.47 -19.90
N ARG A 416 22.43 2.27 -20.91
CA ARG A 416 23.65 1.47 -20.76
C ARG A 416 24.65 2.13 -19.81
N SER A 417 24.79 3.46 -19.87
CA SER A 417 25.66 4.23 -18.98
C SER A 417 25.25 4.06 -17.52
N LEU A 418 24.00 4.42 -17.20
CA LEU A 418 23.45 4.34 -15.85
C LEU A 418 23.44 2.91 -15.32
N LYS A 419 23.05 1.92 -16.15
CA LYS A 419 23.12 0.50 -15.76
C LYS A 419 24.55 0.08 -15.43
N THR A 420 25.53 0.50 -16.23
CA THR A 420 26.94 0.12 -16.01
C THR A 420 27.47 0.74 -14.72
N GLN A 421 27.23 2.03 -14.52
CA GLN A 421 27.61 2.74 -13.29
C GLN A 421 26.95 2.08 -12.07
N TYR A 422 25.64 1.81 -12.13
CA TYR A 422 24.91 1.17 -11.05
C TYR A 422 25.49 -0.20 -10.67
N LEU A 423 25.73 -1.08 -11.66
CA LEU A 423 26.28 -2.41 -11.41
C LEU A 423 27.72 -2.36 -10.87
N GLN A 424 28.51 -1.37 -11.30
CA GLN A 424 29.87 -1.16 -10.77
C GLN A 424 29.84 -0.63 -9.34
N SER A 425 28.89 0.24 -9.00
CA SER A 425 28.76 0.84 -7.68
C SER A 425 28.12 -0.08 -6.65
N TYR A 426 27.09 -0.85 -7.03
CA TYR A 426 26.28 -1.62 -6.08
C TYR A 426 26.35 -3.14 -6.26
N GLY A 427 26.99 -3.63 -7.32
CA GLY A 427 27.28 -5.06 -7.52
C GLY A 427 26.58 -5.70 -8.73
N PRO A 428 27.21 -6.72 -9.35
CA PRO A 428 26.70 -7.40 -10.54
C PRO A 428 25.42 -8.22 -10.28
N GLU A 429 25.13 -8.60 -9.03
CA GLU A 429 23.92 -9.31 -8.62
C GLU A 429 22.62 -8.57 -9.00
N HIS A 430 22.68 -7.25 -9.10
CA HIS A 430 21.57 -6.42 -9.56
C HIS A 430 21.26 -6.57 -11.06
N LEU A 431 22.04 -7.36 -11.82
CA LEU A 431 21.70 -7.68 -13.20
C LEU A 431 20.30 -8.32 -13.31
N LEU A 432 19.94 -9.17 -12.34
CA LEU A 432 18.60 -9.75 -12.24
C LEU A 432 17.55 -8.69 -11.88
N THR A 433 17.89 -7.75 -11.01
CA THR A 433 17.02 -6.59 -10.69
C THR A 433 16.70 -5.78 -11.94
N PHE A 434 17.69 -5.44 -12.76
CA PHE A 434 17.45 -4.75 -14.04
C PHE A 434 16.60 -5.58 -15.01
N SER A 435 16.76 -6.90 -15.02
CA SER A 435 15.90 -7.79 -15.82
C SER A 435 14.45 -7.73 -15.35
N ASN A 436 14.23 -7.75 -14.03
CA ASN A 436 12.90 -7.64 -13.44
C ASN A 436 12.25 -6.28 -13.72
N LEU A 437 12.97 -5.18 -13.50
CA LEU A 437 12.48 -3.83 -13.78
C LEU A 437 12.13 -3.63 -15.26
N ARG A 438 12.92 -4.18 -16.19
CA ARG A 438 12.60 -4.17 -17.62
C ARG A 438 11.35 -5.00 -17.93
N ARG A 439 11.23 -6.20 -17.34
CA ARG A 439 10.06 -7.08 -17.52
C ARG A 439 8.77 -6.42 -17.03
N ALA A 440 8.83 -5.70 -15.92
CA ALA A 440 7.70 -4.95 -15.36
C ALA A 440 7.44 -3.59 -16.05
N GLY A 441 8.25 -3.20 -17.04
CA GLY A 441 8.10 -1.91 -17.75
C GLY A 441 8.55 -0.67 -16.96
N LEU A 442 9.11 -0.84 -15.76
CA LEU A 442 9.56 0.26 -14.89
C LEU A 442 10.83 0.93 -15.40
N LEU A 443 11.74 0.17 -16.01
CA LEU A 443 13.04 0.66 -16.49
C LEU A 443 13.39 0.02 -17.84
N THR A 444 13.17 0.76 -18.93
CA THR A 444 13.26 0.25 -20.30
C THR A 444 14.13 1.14 -21.19
N GLU A 445 14.59 0.58 -22.31
CA GLU A 445 15.17 1.36 -23.40
C GLU A 445 14.03 1.85 -24.32
N GLN A 446 14.14 3.07 -24.85
CA GLN A 446 13.21 3.58 -25.88
C GLN A 446 13.21 2.67 -27.10
N ALA A 447 12.03 2.27 -27.60
CA ALA A 447 11.94 1.46 -28.79
C ALA A 447 12.27 2.28 -30.06
N PRO A 448 12.91 1.67 -31.09
CA PRO A 448 13.09 2.34 -32.37
C PRO A 448 11.72 2.62 -33.01
N GLY A 449 11.34 3.90 -33.09
CA GLY A 449 10.03 4.33 -33.61
C GLY A 449 9.18 5.14 -32.62
N ASP A 450 9.42 5.00 -31.30
CA ASP A 450 8.76 5.83 -30.27
C ASP A 450 9.28 7.28 -30.28
N THR A 451 10.40 7.52 -30.94
CA THR A 451 10.80 8.83 -31.47
C THR A 451 9.93 9.18 -32.67
N LEU A 452 8.64 9.49 -32.46
CA LEU A 452 7.83 10.11 -33.51
C LEU A 452 8.32 11.54 -33.76
N THR A 453 9.20 11.62 -34.75
CA THR A 453 9.34 12.68 -35.75
C THR A 453 8.06 13.48 -35.98
N ALA A 454 7.85 14.56 -35.22
CA ALA A 454 6.80 15.54 -35.50
C ALA A 454 7.28 17.00 -35.60
N VAL A 455 8.60 17.27 -35.50
CA VAL A 455 9.13 18.65 -35.59
C VAL A 455 10.33 18.79 -36.55
N GLU A 456 11.03 17.72 -36.93
CA GLU A 456 12.20 17.83 -37.83
C GLU A 456 11.84 18.26 -39.26
N SER A 457 10.59 18.08 -39.72
CA SER A 457 10.22 18.44 -41.10
C SER A 457 9.91 19.92 -41.33
N LYS A 458 9.76 20.74 -40.27
CA LYS A 458 9.45 22.18 -40.41
C LYS A 458 10.53 23.14 -39.90
N VAL A 459 11.47 22.70 -39.05
CA VAL A 459 12.44 23.60 -38.41
C VAL A 459 13.85 23.53 -39.02
N SER A 460 14.19 22.46 -39.75
CA SER A 460 15.47 22.31 -40.47
C SER A 460 15.68 23.33 -41.61
N LYS A 461 14.75 24.27 -41.82
CA LYS A 461 14.87 25.39 -42.77
C LYS A 461 15.10 26.77 -42.14
N LEU A 462 15.14 26.91 -40.81
CA LEU A 462 15.05 28.23 -40.16
C LEU A 462 16.08 28.57 -39.06
N VAL A 463 17.09 27.75 -38.79
CA VAL A 463 18.11 28.08 -37.78
C VAL A 463 19.50 28.12 -38.42
N THR A 464 20.04 29.33 -38.59
CA THR A 464 21.44 29.56 -38.93
C THR A 464 22.33 29.46 -37.70
N ASP A 465 23.54 28.95 -37.95
CA ASP A 465 24.55 28.57 -36.95
C ASP A 465 25.02 29.75 -36.08
N LYS A 466 24.62 29.73 -34.80
CA LYS A 466 25.40 30.12 -33.61
C LYS A 466 24.57 30.16 -32.32
N ALA A 467 23.25 30.01 -32.40
CA ALA A 467 22.35 29.90 -31.24
C ALA A 467 21.78 28.48 -30.99
N ALA A 468 22.25 27.47 -31.73
CA ALA A 468 21.66 26.14 -31.74
C ALA A 468 21.77 25.41 -30.38
N GLY A 469 22.93 25.44 -29.71
CA GLY A 469 23.20 24.56 -28.56
C GLY A 469 22.37 24.80 -27.29
N LYS A 470 21.79 26.00 -27.08
CA LYS A 470 20.89 26.27 -25.94
C LYS A 470 19.41 26.16 -26.28
N ILE A 471 19.06 26.24 -27.58
CA ILE A 471 17.68 26.17 -28.05
C ILE A 471 17.29 24.72 -28.37
N THR A 472 18.25 23.87 -28.74
CA THR A 472 18.04 22.43 -29.04
C THR A 472 17.62 21.60 -27.83
N ASP A 473 18.09 21.90 -26.62
CA ASP A 473 17.70 21.15 -25.41
C ASP A 473 16.27 21.50 -24.98
N ALA A 474 15.88 22.77 -25.10
CA ALA A 474 14.48 23.19 -24.91
C ALA A 474 13.56 22.57 -25.98
N PHE A 475 13.95 22.59 -27.26
CA PHE A 475 13.12 22.11 -28.36
C PHE A 475 13.07 20.58 -28.52
N SER A 476 14.10 19.84 -28.13
CA SER A 476 14.10 18.38 -28.13
C SER A 476 13.18 17.80 -27.05
N SER A 477 13.07 18.48 -25.89
CA SER A 477 12.06 18.17 -24.86
C SER A 477 10.62 18.49 -25.30
N LEU A 478 10.45 19.42 -26.25
CA LEU A 478 9.16 19.82 -26.84
C LEU A 478 8.67 18.87 -27.95
N ALA A 479 9.57 18.08 -28.55
CA ALA A 479 9.29 17.26 -29.73
C ALA A 479 9.00 15.77 -29.42
N LYS A 480 9.30 15.28 -28.21
CA LYS A 480 9.00 13.90 -27.79
C LYS A 480 7.79 13.90 -26.84
N ARG A 481 6.68 13.29 -27.26
CA ARG A 481 5.50 13.14 -26.40
C ARG A 481 5.61 11.80 -25.66
N SER A 482 6.04 11.83 -24.40
CA SER A 482 5.86 10.67 -23.53
C SER A 482 4.37 10.47 -23.20
N ASN A 483 3.98 9.22 -22.92
CA ASN A 483 2.61 8.89 -22.58
C ASN A 483 2.22 9.56 -21.27
N PHE A 484 3.13 9.53 -20.28
CA PHE A 484 2.95 10.21 -19.01
C PHE A 484 2.67 11.70 -19.21
N ARG A 485 3.46 12.42 -20.02
CA ARG A 485 3.24 13.85 -20.26
C ARG A 485 1.91 14.15 -20.94
N ALA A 486 1.50 13.30 -21.89
CA ALA A 486 0.21 13.42 -22.55
C ALA A 486 -0.96 13.19 -21.59
N ILE A 487 -0.88 12.18 -20.72
CA ILE A 487 -1.86 11.90 -19.67
C ILE A 487 -1.88 13.05 -18.66
N SER A 488 -0.72 13.51 -18.18
CA SER A 488 -0.58 14.62 -17.24
C SER A 488 -1.23 15.90 -17.75
N LYS A 489 -1.10 16.21 -19.04
CA LYS A 489 -1.77 17.34 -19.66
C LYS A 489 -3.29 17.17 -19.74
N LYS A 490 -3.78 15.96 -20.03
CA LYS A 490 -5.22 15.69 -20.17
C LYS A 490 -5.96 15.67 -18.85
N LEU A 491 -5.33 15.10 -17.83
CA LEU A 491 -5.92 14.94 -16.50
C LEU A 491 -5.50 16.05 -15.53
N ASN A 492 -4.72 17.03 -15.98
CA ASN A 492 -4.16 18.11 -15.15
C ASN A 492 -3.44 17.54 -13.91
N LEU A 493 -2.57 16.54 -14.12
CA LEU A 493 -1.84 15.91 -13.02
C LEU A 493 -0.74 16.80 -12.45
N ILE A 494 -0.24 17.75 -13.23
CA ILE A 494 0.72 18.75 -12.78
C ILE A 494 -0.04 20.06 -12.58
N PRO A 495 -0.32 20.48 -11.33
CA PRO A 495 -1.04 21.70 -11.05
C PRO A 495 -0.31 22.91 -11.63
N ARG A 496 -1.06 23.82 -12.26
CA ARG A 496 -0.54 25.13 -12.67
C ARG A 496 -0.86 26.12 -11.56
N VAL A 497 0.15 26.58 -10.84
CA VAL A 497 0.01 27.58 -9.77
C VAL A 497 0.75 28.83 -10.20
N ASP A 498 0.09 29.98 -10.12
CA ASP A 498 0.78 31.27 -10.21
C ASP A 498 1.42 31.55 -8.84
N GLY A 499 2.74 31.30 -8.72
CA GLY A 499 3.48 31.43 -7.47
C GLY A 499 3.64 30.12 -6.69
N GLU A 500 3.95 30.22 -5.39
CA GLU A 500 4.17 29.06 -4.53
C GLU A 500 2.85 28.37 -4.13
N TYR A 501 2.85 27.03 -4.13
CA TYR A 501 1.69 26.24 -3.68
C TYR A 501 1.52 26.36 -2.16
N ASP A 502 0.34 26.82 -1.71
CA ASP A 502 0.05 26.91 -0.27
C ASP A 502 -0.29 25.54 0.32
N LEU A 503 0.68 24.95 1.02
CA LEU A 503 0.53 23.66 1.70
C LEU A 503 -0.28 23.74 2.99
N LYS A 504 -0.55 24.93 3.54
CA LYS A 504 -1.39 25.10 4.74
C LYS A 504 -2.87 25.05 4.41
N VAL A 505 -3.23 25.50 3.21
CA VAL A 505 -4.60 25.49 2.69
C VAL A 505 -4.56 24.83 1.31
N PRO A 506 -4.40 23.49 1.24
CA PRO A 506 -4.31 22.79 -0.01
C PRO A 506 -5.61 22.92 -0.81
N ARG A 507 -5.49 23.23 -2.10
CA ARG A 507 -6.63 23.44 -3.00
C ARG A 507 -7.04 22.19 -3.77
N ASP A 508 -6.14 21.23 -3.90
CA ASP A 508 -6.32 20.00 -4.64
C ASP A 508 -5.48 18.87 -4.03
N MET A 509 -5.67 17.65 -4.57
CA MET A 509 -4.98 16.44 -4.11
C MET A 509 -3.45 16.49 -4.25
N ALA A 510 -2.87 17.43 -5.02
CA ALA A 510 -1.42 17.47 -5.24
C ALA A 510 -0.62 17.80 -3.98
N TYR A 511 -1.26 18.28 -2.93
CA TYR A 511 -0.61 18.56 -1.66
C TYR A 511 0.12 17.33 -1.08
N VAL A 512 -0.32 16.11 -1.42
CA VAL A 512 0.34 14.86 -0.98
C VAL A 512 1.72 14.64 -1.60
N PHE A 513 2.06 15.44 -2.62
CA PHE A 513 3.37 15.55 -3.28
C PHE A 513 3.78 17.03 -3.44
N SER A 514 3.58 17.82 -2.38
CA SER A 514 4.01 19.22 -2.31
C SER A 514 3.49 20.15 -3.43
N GLY A 515 2.38 19.81 -4.08
CA GLY A 515 1.83 20.56 -5.21
C GLY A 515 2.44 20.24 -6.57
N ALA A 516 3.44 19.35 -6.64
CA ALA A 516 4.10 18.98 -7.90
C ALA A 516 3.27 18.02 -8.75
N TYR A 517 2.50 17.13 -8.12
CA TYR A 517 1.81 16.04 -8.80
C TYR A 517 0.55 15.59 -8.07
N VAL A 518 -0.51 15.35 -8.83
CA VAL A 518 -1.74 14.68 -8.38
C VAL A 518 -1.63 13.20 -8.73
N PRO A 519 -1.78 12.26 -7.78
CA PRO A 519 -1.77 10.84 -8.08
C PRO A 519 -2.71 10.48 -9.24
N LEU A 520 -2.19 9.82 -10.27
CA LEU A 520 -2.94 9.45 -11.47
C LEU A 520 -4.14 8.56 -11.11
N SER A 521 -3.93 7.55 -10.26
CA SER A 521 -4.98 6.67 -9.75
C SER A 521 -6.14 7.46 -9.12
N CYS A 522 -5.83 8.44 -8.28
CA CYS A 522 -6.81 9.28 -7.59
C CYS A 522 -7.54 10.22 -8.55
N ARG A 523 -6.84 10.80 -9.53
CA ARG A 523 -7.46 11.66 -10.54
C ARG A 523 -8.37 10.87 -11.49
N ILE A 524 -8.01 9.64 -11.85
CA ILE A 524 -8.87 8.75 -12.63
C ILE A 524 -10.18 8.50 -11.88
N ILE A 525 -10.10 8.15 -10.59
CA ILE A 525 -11.28 7.92 -9.74
C ILE A 525 -12.18 9.17 -9.72
N GLU A 526 -11.61 10.36 -9.50
CA GLU A 526 -12.37 11.61 -9.54
C GLU A 526 -13.09 11.81 -10.88
N GLN A 527 -12.40 11.62 -12.00
CA GLN A 527 -12.97 11.83 -13.34
C GLN A 527 -14.06 10.81 -13.69
N VAL A 528 -13.90 9.56 -13.27
CA VAL A 528 -14.91 8.51 -13.49
C VAL A 528 -16.12 8.74 -12.58
N LEU A 529 -15.93 9.15 -11.32
CA LEU A 529 -17.03 9.50 -10.42
C LEU A 529 -17.87 10.66 -10.96
N GLU A 530 -17.23 11.70 -11.50
CA GLU A 530 -17.91 12.86 -12.09
C GLU A 530 -18.77 12.50 -13.30
N ARG A 531 -18.39 11.46 -14.06
CA ARG A 531 -19.05 11.04 -15.31
C ARG A 531 -19.87 9.76 -15.19
N GLN A 532 -19.75 9.06 -14.06
CA GLN A 532 -20.25 7.71 -13.83
C GLN A 532 -19.90 6.71 -14.95
N SER A 533 -18.78 6.93 -15.65
CA SER A 533 -18.34 6.11 -16.78
C SER A 533 -16.90 6.47 -17.18
N TRP A 534 -16.28 5.64 -18.01
CA TRP A 534 -14.99 5.93 -18.65
C TRP A 534 -15.11 6.91 -19.84
N GLN A 535 -16.31 7.44 -20.12
CA GLN A 535 -16.54 8.33 -21.27
C GLN A 535 -15.63 9.57 -21.19
N GLY A 536 -14.95 9.89 -22.30
CA GLY A 536 -14.03 11.02 -22.37
C GLY A 536 -12.64 10.73 -21.80
N LEU A 537 -12.38 9.51 -21.31
CA LEU A 537 -11.07 9.01 -20.91
C LEU A 537 -10.46 8.05 -21.93
N ASP A 538 -11.06 7.86 -23.11
CA ASP A 538 -10.66 6.88 -24.12
C ASP A 538 -9.17 6.99 -24.50
N GLU A 539 -8.68 8.22 -24.70
CA GLU A 539 -7.28 8.45 -25.03
C GLU A 539 -6.34 8.19 -23.83
N VAL A 540 -6.79 8.48 -22.61
CA VAL A 540 -6.02 8.19 -21.38
C VAL A 540 -5.88 6.67 -21.22
N VAL A 541 -6.99 5.95 -21.32
CA VAL A 541 -7.03 4.48 -21.22
C VAL A 541 -6.13 3.85 -22.29
N ARG A 542 -6.14 4.39 -23.52
CA ARG A 542 -5.25 3.95 -24.61
C ARG A 542 -3.77 4.21 -24.29
N LEU A 543 -3.41 5.38 -23.77
CA LEU A 543 -2.02 5.72 -23.41
C LEU A 543 -1.49 4.89 -22.23
N LEU A 544 -2.39 4.38 -21.39
CA LEU A 544 -2.10 3.42 -20.32
C LEU A 544 -2.08 1.96 -20.81
N ASN A 545 -2.20 1.72 -22.13
CA ASN A 545 -2.30 0.38 -22.72
C ASN A 545 -3.44 -0.47 -22.14
N CYS A 546 -4.54 0.17 -21.74
CA CYS A 546 -5.66 -0.44 -21.03
C CYS A 546 -6.98 -0.45 -21.82
N SER A 547 -6.95 -0.25 -23.15
CA SER A 547 -8.17 -0.09 -23.97
C SER A 547 -9.22 -1.19 -23.79
N GLU A 548 -8.80 -2.44 -23.59
CA GLU A 548 -9.70 -3.59 -23.38
C GLU A 548 -9.77 -4.03 -21.90
N LEU A 549 -9.06 -3.32 -21.02
CA LEU A 549 -8.89 -3.62 -19.60
C LEU A 549 -9.67 -2.66 -18.70
N ALA A 550 -10.15 -1.53 -19.24
CA ALA A 550 -11.10 -0.66 -18.55
C ALA A 550 -12.53 -1.17 -18.73
N PHE A 551 -13.33 -1.18 -17.66
CA PHE A 551 -14.71 -1.65 -17.69
C PHE A 551 -15.63 -0.86 -16.77
N THR A 552 -16.92 -0.86 -17.11
CA THR A 552 -18.02 -0.36 -16.28
C THR A 552 -19.10 -1.44 -16.24
N ASP A 553 -19.53 -1.79 -15.04
CA ASP A 553 -20.59 -2.75 -14.79
C ASP A 553 -21.59 -2.13 -13.79
N MET A 554 -22.79 -1.82 -14.28
CA MET A 554 -23.85 -1.18 -13.49
C MET A 554 -25.04 -2.11 -13.36
N THR A 555 -25.49 -2.33 -12.12
CA THR A 555 -26.77 -2.98 -11.83
C THR A 555 -27.83 -1.91 -11.55
N LYS A 556 -29.12 -2.22 -11.76
CA LYS A 556 -30.21 -1.23 -11.63
C LYS A 556 -30.18 -0.55 -10.26
N GLU A 557 -30.02 0.78 -10.26
CA GLU A 557 -29.87 1.62 -9.05
C GLU A 557 -31.11 1.71 -8.14
N ASP A 558 -32.24 1.10 -8.55
CA ASP A 558 -33.57 1.25 -7.92
C ASP A 558 -33.61 0.92 -6.40
N LYS A 559 -32.55 0.32 -5.83
CA LYS A 559 -32.43 -0.03 -4.41
C LYS A 559 -31.39 0.76 -3.61
N ALA A 560 -30.53 1.55 -4.24
CA ALA A 560 -29.46 2.29 -3.56
C ALA A 560 -29.97 3.61 -2.95
N SER A 561 -29.51 3.98 -1.76
CA SER A 561 -29.84 5.26 -1.14
C SER A 561 -28.87 6.36 -1.58
N SER A 562 -29.27 7.63 -1.42
CA SER A 562 -28.35 8.76 -1.66
C SER A 562 -27.14 8.76 -0.73
N GLU A 563 -27.21 8.11 0.43
CA GLU A 563 -26.07 7.95 1.34
C GLU A 563 -25.13 6.85 0.85
N SER A 564 -25.65 5.71 0.42
CA SER A 564 -24.84 4.62 -0.12
C SER A 564 -24.10 5.04 -1.39
N LEU A 565 -24.73 5.82 -2.27
CA LEU A 565 -24.08 6.39 -3.46
C LEU A 565 -22.92 7.36 -3.14
N ARG A 566 -22.81 7.82 -1.88
CA ARG A 566 -21.68 8.64 -1.43
C ARG A 566 -20.57 7.83 -0.74
N LEU A 567 -20.76 6.52 -0.60
CA LEU A 567 -19.78 5.56 -0.09
C LEU A 567 -19.09 4.84 -1.25
N ILE A 568 -17.76 4.95 -1.32
CA ILE A 568 -16.95 4.47 -2.45
C ILE A 568 -15.88 3.53 -1.93
N LEU A 569 -15.91 2.26 -2.35
CA LEU A 569 -14.86 1.28 -2.11
C LEU A 569 -13.81 1.38 -3.24
N VAL A 570 -12.56 1.62 -2.89
CA VAL A 570 -11.42 1.65 -3.81
C VAL A 570 -10.50 0.47 -3.51
N VAL A 571 -10.38 -0.43 -4.48
CA VAL A 571 -9.63 -1.67 -4.41
C VAL A 571 -8.32 -1.51 -5.21
N PHE A 572 -7.21 -1.41 -4.51
CA PHE A 572 -5.87 -1.33 -5.10
C PHE A 572 -5.23 -2.72 -5.18
N LEU A 573 -5.03 -3.21 -6.40
CA LEU A 573 -4.44 -4.52 -6.69
C LEU A 573 -2.95 -4.36 -6.97
N GLY A 574 -2.10 -4.93 -6.11
CA GLY A 574 -0.65 -4.68 -6.14
C GLY A 574 -0.18 -3.54 -5.23
N GLY A 575 -1.11 -2.92 -4.48
CA GLY A 575 -0.81 -2.09 -3.33
C GLY A 575 -1.16 -0.61 -3.47
N CYS A 576 -1.48 0.03 -2.34
CA CYS A 576 -1.74 1.47 -2.23
C CYS A 576 -0.75 2.16 -1.29
N THR A 577 -0.49 3.43 -1.55
CA THR A 577 0.32 4.31 -0.71
C THR A 577 -0.55 5.09 0.28
N PHE A 578 0.05 5.59 1.36
CA PHE A 578 -0.64 6.51 2.27
C PHE A 578 -0.90 7.88 1.63
N SER A 579 -0.10 8.28 0.64
CA SER A 579 -0.37 9.46 -0.20
C SER A 579 -1.67 9.31 -1.00
N GLU A 580 -1.93 8.16 -1.63
CA GLU A 580 -3.19 7.90 -2.36
C GLU A 580 -4.39 7.91 -1.41
N ILE A 581 -4.27 7.26 -0.25
CA ILE A 581 -5.30 7.27 0.79
C ILE A 581 -5.59 8.72 1.25
N SER A 582 -4.55 9.51 1.51
CA SER A 582 -4.68 10.90 1.95
C SER A 582 -5.33 11.78 0.87
N ALA A 583 -4.95 11.60 -0.40
CA ALA A 583 -5.52 12.32 -1.54
C ALA A 583 -7.01 12.03 -1.72
N LEU A 584 -7.42 10.76 -1.67
CA LEU A 584 -8.83 10.39 -1.79
C LEU A 584 -9.65 10.80 -0.56
N ARG A 585 -9.09 10.74 0.66
CA ARG A 585 -9.73 11.32 1.84
C ARG A 585 -9.91 12.83 1.70
N PHE A 586 -8.95 13.54 1.09
CA PHE A 586 -9.09 14.96 0.76
C PHE A 586 -10.23 15.19 -0.24
N LEU A 587 -10.25 14.45 -1.35
CA LEU A 587 -11.32 14.51 -2.35
C LEU A 587 -12.70 14.25 -1.74
N GLY A 588 -12.80 13.27 -0.84
CA GLY A 588 -14.03 12.94 -0.14
C GLY A 588 -14.56 14.10 0.69
N ARG A 589 -13.68 14.81 1.40
CA ARG A 589 -14.06 16.03 2.15
C ARG A 589 -14.58 17.12 1.21
N GLU A 590 -13.90 17.37 0.09
CA GLU A 590 -14.27 18.42 -0.86
C GLU A 590 -15.60 18.13 -1.57
N LYS A 591 -15.79 16.89 -2.03
CA LYS A 591 -16.93 16.49 -2.86
C LYS A 591 -18.09 15.88 -2.06
N GLY A 592 -17.93 15.65 -0.76
CA GLY A 592 -18.98 15.05 0.10
C GLY A 592 -19.08 13.52 -0.01
N TYR A 593 -18.00 12.84 -0.40
CA TYR A 593 -17.90 11.39 -0.42
C TYR A 593 -17.19 10.86 0.82
N ARG A 594 -17.37 9.57 1.11
CA ARG A 594 -16.42 8.82 1.94
C ARG A 594 -15.85 7.64 1.18
N PHE A 595 -14.54 7.53 1.26
CA PHE A 595 -13.78 6.46 0.64
C PHE A 595 -13.47 5.38 1.67
N ILE A 596 -13.64 4.14 1.25
CA ILE A 596 -13.18 2.92 1.91
C ILE A 596 -12.10 2.34 1.02
N PHE A 597 -11.00 1.90 1.59
CA PHE A 597 -9.85 1.39 0.88
C PHE A 597 -9.74 -0.11 1.14
N LEU A 598 -9.60 -0.90 0.07
CA LEU A 598 -9.16 -2.28 0.11
C LEU A 598 -7.85 -2.37 -0.67
N THR A 599 -6.85 -3.02 -0.12
CA THR A 599 -5.59 -3.23 -0.83
C THR A 599 -5.06 -4.65 -0.61
N THR A 600 -4.34 -5.18 -1.59
CA THR A 600 -3.62 -6.45 -1.43
C THR A 600 -2.55 -6.33 -0.35
N ALA A 601 -1.85 -5.19 -0.30
CA ALA A 601 -0.95 -4.77 0.77
C ALA A 601 -0.75 -3.25 0.74
N VAL A 602 -0.37 -2.63 1.86
CA VAL A 602 0.13 -1.25 1.83
C VAL A 602 1.54 -1.24 1.24
N THR A 603 1.80 -0.33 0.30
CA THR A 603 3.07 -0.21 -0.41
C THR A 603 3.64 1.20 -0.34
N ASN A 604 4.90 1.33 -0.72
CA ASN A 604 5.61 2.59 -0.94
C ASN A 604 6.76 2.32 -1.92
N SER A 605 7.53 3.36 -2.24
CA SER A 605 8.60 3.22 -3.24
C SER A 605 9.67 2.21 -2.82
N VAL A 606 9.96 2.11 -1.53
CA VAL A 606 10.95 1.15 -1.00
C VAL A 606 10.46 -0.27 -1.20
N ARG A 607 9.24 -0.60 -0.74
CA ARG A 607 8.65 -1.94 -0.91
C ARG A 607 8.49 -2.32 -2.38
N LEU A 608 8.14 -1.37 -3.25
CA LEU A 608 8.05 -1.59 -4.70
C LEU A 608 9.41 -1.98 -5.30
N MET A 609 10.49 -1.29 -4.92
CA MET A 609 11.84 -1.62 -5.39
C MET A 609 12.38 -2.92 -4.76
N GLU A 610 12.10 -3.17 -3.47
CA GLU A 610 12.42 -4.44 -2.80
C GLU A 610 11.77 -5.63 -3.52
N ALA A 611 10.51 -5.49 -3.96
CA ALA A 611 9.80 -6.54 -4.70
C ALA A 611 10.43 -6.85 -6.07
N MET A 612 11.16 -5.89 -6.66
CA MET A 612 11.87 -6.06 -7.94
C MET A 612 13.31 -6.57 -7.76
N SER A 613 13.86 -6.47 -6.55
CA SER A 613 15.23 -6.89 -6.23
C SER A 613 15.29 -8.39 -5.95
N GLU A 614 16.34 -9.05 -6.47
CA GLU A 614 16.72 -10.41 -6.05
C GLU A 614 17.76 -10.39 -4.93
N VAL A 615 18.37 -9.23 -4.70
CA VAL A 615 19.30 -9.00 -3.61
C VAL A 615 18.48 -8.63 -2.39
N LYS A 616 18.63 -9.38 -1.29
CA LYS A 616 18.05 -8.99 -0.01
C LYS A 616 18.76 -7.73 0.45
N ALA A 617 17.98 -6.65 0.61
CA ALA A 617 18.45 -5.38 1.17
C ALA A 617 18.90 -5.54 2.63
#